data_AF-A0A8T9BW67-F1
#
_entry.id   AF-A0A8T9BW67-F1
#
_cell.length_a   1.000
_cell.length_b   1.000
_cell.length_c   1.000
_cell.angle_alpha   90.00
_cell.angle_beta   90.00
_cell.angle_gamma   90.00
#
_symmetry.space_group_name_H-M   'P 1'
#
loop_
_entity.id
_entity.type
_entity.pdbx_description
1 polymer ?
#
loop_
_entity_poly.entity_id
_entity_poly.type
_entity_poly.pdbx_seq_one_letter_code
_entity_poly.pdbx_strand_id
1 'polypeptide(L)'
;MPLSDEERAKALTEEGNAYYKSNQLLKAIVAYKVAVQLDPHVAQPLRNLSIAYYEVGKYQFCKTTVEKALALEEHANNADMGTQVEKLNARLERAQLHDYKSPDKQQRLRRLEILNMFHRYRPSMLSCPEFYTVGHDALQSLFDQNIDKCSPDDKVVSMLMGGICDGRHLLMSLFHACNIILPLTMSIDMLWQDIVIWTLMDDLSNSNAGTDKHLLILTTLFFVWVGAMIPRYAFVKLHQIITRVLEALEAGKQPLSWLYLHEKDFALYVDCLKTWQSKALKVFPNAEVIIRVLSSMKDIRARMPGFMERVPAKIQTEKLLYEHAATRYPPKRFMELEDPKMLKLLDEYSTQPKINASKFKDYIQTEWNFNTTLTDTDWYAEAPANYEIGHDPFDMILAFRGTDDNNFKSATQLFDYLSPFFSSAAQGLKHVSGRCTVEVYPGDYVHFSEQVRFGLFQTSDTPYAS
;
A
#
# COMPACT_ATOMS: atom_id res chain seq x y z
N MET A 1 6.94 -69.46 25.54
CA MET A 1 6.89 -68.46 26.62
C MET A 1 6.66 -67.09 25.97
N PRO A 2 5.94 -66.16 26.60
CA PRO A 2 5.90 -64.77 26.13
C PRO A 2 7.33 -64.20 26.11
N LEU A 3 7.64 -63.38 25.10
CA LEU A 3 8.94 -62.70 24.99
C LEU A 3 9.20 -61.86 26.23
N SER A 4 10.43 -61.86 26.72
CA SER A 4 10.88 -60.95 27.77
C SER A 4 10.82 -59.49 27.32
N ASP A 5 10.78 -58.54 28.24
CA ASP A 5 10.72 -57.11 27.89
C ASP A 5 11.96 -56.65 27.10
N GLU A 6 13.13 -57.24 27.35
CA GLU A 6 14.35 -57.01 26.57
C GLU A 6 14.21 -57.51 25.11
N GLU A 7 13.69 -58.72 24.92
CA GLU A 7 13.46 -59.28 23.58
C GLU A 7 12.40 -58.49 22.81
N ARG A 8 11.37 -58.01 23.51
CA ARG A 8 10.34 -57.12 22.94
C ARG A 8 10.92 -55.77 22.56
N ALA A 9 11.80 -55.18 23.38
CA ALA A 9 12.48 -53.92 23.07
C ALA A 9 13.37 -54.04 21.82
N LYS A 10 14.10 -55.15 21.67
CA LYS A 10 14.90 -55.45 20.48
C LYS A 10 14.02 -55.57 19.23
N ALA A 11 12.94 -56.34 19.29
CA ALA A 11 12.00 -56.50 18.19
C ALA A 11 11.38 -55.15 17.75
N LEU A 12 10.96 -54.32 18.70
CA LEU A 12 10.43 -52.97 18.42
C LEU A 12 11.49 -52.01 17.84
N THR A 13 12.76 -52.18 18.22
CA THR A 13 13.87 -51.41 17.64
C THR A 13 14.10 -51.79 16.18
N GLU A 14 14.03 -53.08 15.87
CA GLU A 14 14.13 -53.57 14.48
C GLU A 14 12.93 -53.15 13.63
N GLU A 15 11.72 -53.19 14.19
CA GLU A 15 10.51 -52.67 13.55
C GLU A 15 10.63 -51.16 13.27
N GLY A 16 11.10 -50.38 14.24
CA GLY A 16 11.41 -48.96 14.05
C GLY A 16 12.43 -48.72 12.94
N ASN A 17 13.47 -49.56 12.85
CA ASN A 17 14.47 -49.48 11.78
C ASN A 17 13.86 -49.75 10.40
N ALA A 18 12.94 -50.72 10.30
CA ALA A 18 12.21 -51.02 9.07
C ALA A 18 11.35 -49.82 8.66
N TYR A 19 10.58 -49.23 9.58
CA TYR A 19 9.81 -48.02 9.31
C TYR A 19 10.68 -46.83 8.89
N TYR A 20 11.84 -46.65 9.54
CA TYR A 20 12.77 -45.58 9.21
C TYR A 20 13.33 -45.74 7.79
N LYS A 21 13.76 -46.94 7.40
CA LYS A 21 14.25 -47.23 6.03
C LYS A 21 13.18 -47.04 4.96
N SER A 22 11.91 -47.24 5.30
CA SER A 22 10.77 -46.97 4.42
C SER A 22 10.26 -45.51 4.49
N ASN A 23 11.02 -44.59 5.09
CA ASN A 23 10.68 -43.17 5.28
C ASN A 23 9.36 -42.93 6.05
N GLN A 24 8.88 -43.91 6.82
CA GLN A 24 7.71 -43.80 7.69
C GLN A 24 8.12 -43.30 9.09
N LEU A 25 8.70 -42.10 9.14
CA LEU A 25 9.39 -41.57 10.32
C LEU A 25 8.52 -41.49 11.59
N LEU A 26 7.24 -41.14 11.46
CA LEU A 26 6.33 -41.07 12.63
C LEU A 26 6.06 -42.45 13.25
N LYS A 27 5.96 -43.51 12.44
CA LYS A 27 5.79 -44.89 12.95
C LYS A 27 7.08 -45.39 13.59
N ALA A 28 8.23 -45.06 13.00
CA ALA A 28 9.53 -45.35 13.59
C ALA A 28 9.68 -44.72 14.98
N ILE A 29 9.26 -43.45 15.14
CA ILE A 29 9.26 -42.76 16.45
C ILE A 29 8.41 -43.51 17.46
N VAL A 30 7.20 -43.96 17.11
CA VAL A 30 6.34 -44.72 18.02
C VAL A 30 7.02 -46.02 18.46
N ALA A 31 7.53 -46.81 17.52
CA ALA A 31 8.20 -48.08 17.81
C ALA A 31 9.44 -47.89 18.72
N TYR A 32 10.30 -46.91 18.40
CA TYR A 32 11.47 -46.62 19.23
C TYR A 32 11.09 -46.10 20.62
N LYS A 33 10.04 -45.28 20.78
CA LYS A 33 9.60 -44.81 22.10
C LYS A 33 9.14 -45.97 22.99
N VAL A 34 8.44 -46.95 22.43
CA VAL A 34 8.03 -48.15 23.18
C VAL A 34 9.25 -49.02 23.52
N ALA A 35 10.20 -49.17 22.60
CA ALA A 35 11.46 -49.87 22.87
C ALA A 35 12.25 -49.24 24.03
N VAL A 36 12.38 -47.91 24.06
CA VAL A 36 13.03 -47.15 25.15
C VAL A 36 12.30 -47.33 26.50
N GLN A 37 10.98 -47.51 26.48
CA GLN A 37 10.21 -47.73 27.71
C GLN A 37 10.37 -49.15 28.27
N LEU A 38 10.51 -50.14 27.40
CA LEU A 38 10.68 -51.54 27.79
C LEU A 38 12.11 -51.83 28.25
N ASP A 39 13.10 -51.17 27.67
CA ASP A 39 14.50 -51.28 28.07
C ASP A 39 15.19 -49.91 28.11
N PRO A 40 15.14 -49.20 29.26
CA PRO A 40 15.67 -47.85 29.40
C PRO A 40 17.20 -47.79 29.54
N HIS A 41 17.88 -48.93 29.65
CA HIS A 41 19.33 -49.00 29.90
C HIS A 41 20.15 -49.23 28.63
N VAL A 42 19.49 -49.37 27.47
CA VAL A 42 20.16 -49.56 26.17
C VAL A 42 20.13 -48.26 25.37
N ALA A 43 21.31 -47.82 24.92
CA ALA A 43 21.44 -46.57 24.16
C ALA A 43 20.92 -46.66 22.72
N GLN A 44 20.92 -47.84 22.09
CA GLN A 44 20.60 -48.00 20.66
C GLN A 44 19.22 -47.48 20.25
N PRO A 45 18.11 -47.80 20.95
CA PRO A 45 16.80 -47.24 20.64
C PRO A 45 16.75 -45.71 20.80
N LEU A 46 17.46 -45.15 21.79
CA LEU A 46 17.58 -43.70 21.98
C LEU A 46 18.35 -43.03 20.83
N ARG A 47 19.45 -43.64 20.37
CA ARG A 47 20.19 -43.14 19.20
C ARG A 47 19.28 -43.07 17.98
N ASN A 48 18.54 -44.14 17.69
CA ASN A 48 17.67 -44.21 16.52
C ASN A 48 16.45 -43.26 16.65
N LEU A 49 15.90 -43.13 17.86
CA LEU A 49 14.85 -42.15 18.15
C LEU A 49 15.33 -40.71 17.93
N SER A 50 16.56 -40.38 18.33
CA SER A 50 17.13 -39.04 18.13
C SER A 50 17.29 -38.68 16.65
N ILE A 51 17.64 -39.65 15.81
CA ILE A 51 17.73 -39.50 14.37
C ILE A 51 16.33 -39.21 13.81
N ALA A 52 15.36 -40.05 14.15
CA ALA A 52 13.99 -39.88 13.67
C ALA A 52 13.39 -38.52 14.08
N TYR A 53 13.65 -38.04 15.31
CA TYR A 53 13.24 -36.71 15.74
C TYR A 53 13.92 -35.56 14.97
N TYR A 54 15.19 -35.72 14.61
CA TYR A 54 15.91 -34.72 13.82
C TYR A 54 15.31 -34.57 12.42
N GLU A 55 15.06 -35.69 11.72
CA GLU A 55 14.51 -35.70 10.36
C GLU A 55 13.10 -35.09 10.27
N VAL A 56 12.28 -35.20 11.32
CA VAL A 56 10.93 -34.58 11.36
C VAL A 56 10.92 -33.15 11.92
N GLY A 57 12.09 -32.52 12.11
CA GLY A 57 12.21 -31.13 12.60
C GLY A 57 11.87 -30.93 14.07
N LYS A 58 11.82 -31.99 14.88
CA LYS A 58 11.51 -31.94 16.32
C LYS A 58 12.79 -31.81 17.14
N TYR A 59 13.51 -30.71 16.95
CA TYR A 59 14.88 -30.52 17.46
C TYR A 59 15.01 -30.54 18.99
N GLN A 60 14.03 -30.02 19.76
CA GLN A 60 14.02 -30.15 21.23
C GLN A 60 14.00 -31.61 21.71
N PHE A 61 13.13 -32.42 21.09
CA PHE A 61 13.04 -33.84 21.40
C PHE A 61 14.29 -34.58 20.96
N CYS A 62 14.89 -34.19 19.82
CA CYS A 62 16.19 -34.68 19.39
C CYS A 62 17.26 -34.41 20.47
N LYS A 63 17.43 -33.17 20.93
CA LYS A 63 18.39 -32.79 21.99
C LYS A 63 18.26 -33.63 23.24
N THR A 64 17.06 -33.64 23.83
CA THR A 64 16.78 -34.37 25.07
C THR A 64 17.04 -35.87 24.92
N THR A 65 16.77 -36.43 23.73
CA THR A 65 17.02 -37.86 23.43
C THR A 65 18.51 -38.14 23.23
N VAL A 66 19.26 -37.23 22.58
CA VAL A 66 20.71 -37.32 22.42
C VAL A 66 21.41 -37.27 23.78
N GLU A 67 21.01 -36.36 24.67
CA GLU A 67 21.57 -36.24 26.02
C GLU A 67 21.40 -37.54 26.83
N LYS A 68 20.21 -38.15 26.76
CA LYS A 68 19.95 -39.46 27.38
C LYS A 68 20.79 -40.59 26.78
N ALA A 69 20.95 -40.59 25.45
CA ALA A 69 21.79 -41.58 24.78
C ALA A 69 23.25 -41.45 25.20
N LEU A 70 23.79 -40.23 25.24
CA LEU A 70 25.17 -39.95 25.66
C LEU A 70 25.43 -40.40 27.11
N ALA A 71 24.49 -40.16 28.03
CA ALA A 71 24.62 -40.59 29.42
C ALA A 71 24.76 -42.12 29.56
N LEU A 72 24.00 -42.90 28.78
CA LEU A 72 24.09 -44.37 28.81
C LEU A 72 25.38 -44.89 28.19
N GLU A 73 25.85 -44.24 27.12
CA GLU A 73 27.10 -44.58 26.44
C GLU A 73 28.31 -44.31 27.36
N GLU A 74 28.34 -43.17 28.06
CA GLU A 74 29.40 -42.82 29.03
C GLU A 74 29.55 -43.86 30.16
N HIS A 75 28.44 -44.45 30.61
CA HIS A 75 28.44 -45.50 31.63
C HIS A 75 28.82 -46.90 31.11
N ALA A 76 28.77 -47.15 29.80
CA ALA A 76 28.97 -48.47 29.21
C ALA A 76 30.43 -48.86 28.93
N ASN A 77 31.39 -47.92 29.08
CA ASN A 77 32.84 -48.13 29.04
C ASN A 77 33.38 -49.09 27.94
N ASN A 78 32.85 -48.97 26.71
CA ASN A 78 33.20 -49.82 25.57
C ASN A 78 34.18 -49.15 24.60
N ALA A 79 35.10 -49.92 24.01
CA ALA A 79 36.16 -49.43 23.11
C ALA A 79 35.67 -48.86 21.75
N ASP A 80 34.41 -49.06 21.36
CA ASP A 80 33.78 -48.56 20.12
C ASP A 80 33.02 -47.21 20.31
N MET A 81 33.14 -46.62 21.50
CA MET A 81 32.45 -45.40 21.95
C MET A 81 32.72 -44.15 21.10
N GLY A 82 33.96 -43.98 20.62
CA GLY A 82 34.40 -42.73 19.99
C GLY A 82 33.52 -42.31 18.81
N THR A 83 33.19 -43.25 17.92
CA THR A 83 32.46 -42.92 16.69
C THR A 83 30.97 -42.65 16.89
N GLN A 84 30.34 -43.27 17.89
CA GLN A 84 28.92 -43.06 18.18
C GLN A 84 28.69 -41.78 19.00
N VAL A 85 29.57 -41.51 19.96
CA VAL A 85 29.57 -40.26 20.74
C VAL A 85 29.81 -39.06 19.84
N GLU A 86 30.77 -39.13 18.91
CA GLU A 86 30.98 -38.08 17.89
C GLU A 86 29.74 -37.81 17.04
N LYS A 87 29.06 -38.87 16.55
CA LYS A 87 27.82 -38.72 15.77
C LYS A 87 26.67 -38.12 16.58
N LEU A 88 26.57 -38.45 17.86
CA LEU A 88 25.59 -37.89 18.78
C LEU A 88 25.88 -36.41 19.04
N ASN A 89 27.13 -36.05 19.33
CA ASN A 89 27.54 -34.65 19.52
C ASN A 89 27.33 -33.81 18.25
N ALA A 90 27.71 -34.31 17.08
CA ALA A 90 27.44 -33.62 15.82
C ALA A 90 25.94 -33.42 15.56
N ARG A 91 25.09 -34.39 15.94
CA ARG A 91 23.62 -34.25 15.86
C ARG A 91 23.11 -33.24 16.89
N LEU A 92 23.67 -33.22 18.09
CA LEU A 92 23.34 -32.26 19.13
C LEU A 92 23.65 -30.83 18.67
N GLU A 93 24.83 -30.58 18.11
CA GLU A 93 25.22 -29.28 17.54
C GLU A 93 24.29 -28.85 16.39
N ARG A 94 24.00 -29.75 15.45
CA ARG A 94 23.06 -29.48 14.36
C ARG A 94 21.65 -29.20 14.89
N ALA A 95 21.18 -30.00 15.83
CA ALA A 95 19.90 -29.78 16.48
C ALA A 95 19.90 -28.46 17.25
N GLN A 96 21.00 -28.05 17.89
CA GLN A 96 21.16 -26.74 18.54
C GLN A 96 21.07 -25.59 17.56
N LEU A 97 21.70 -25.71 16.39
CA LEU A 97 21.62 -24.69 15.34
C LEU A 97 20.20 -24.51 14.80
N HIS A 98 19.40 -25.56 14.77
CA HIS A 98 18.01 -25.54 14.28
C HIS A 98 16.95 -25.36 15.37
N ASP A 99 17.31 -25.51 16.64
CA ASP A 99 16.42 -25.41 17.79
C ASP A 99 16.32 -23.95 18.28
N TYR A 100 15.21 -23.30 17.94
CA TYR A 100 14.98 -21.85 17.97
C TYR A 100 15.10 -21.11 19.32
N LYS A 101 15.60 -21.69 20.41
CA LYS A 101 15.75 -21.00 21.71
C LYS A 101 16.95 -20.03 21.76
N SER A 102 17.16 -19.22 20.73
CA SER A 102 17.95 -18.00 20.85
C SER A 102 17.09 -16.90 21.51
N PRO A 103 17.65 -15.97 22.31
CA PRO A 103 16.89 -14.85 22.84
C PRO A 103 16.16 -14.09 21.73
N ASP A 104 15.00 -13.49 22.01
CA ASP A 104 14.19 -12.78 21.00
C ASP A 104 15.00 -11.78 20.17
N LYS A 105 16.00 -11.13 20.80
CA LYS A 105 16.95 -10.25 20.12
C LYS A 105 17.77 -10.95 19.04
N GLN A 106 18.27 -12.16 19.28
CA GLN A 106 19.04 -12.94 18.29
C GLN A 106 18.13 -13.52 17.20
N GLN A 107 16.93 -13.98 17.55
CA GLN A 107 15.94 -14.40 16.54
C GLN A 107 15.59 -13.22 15.62
N ARG A 108 15.39 -12.03 16.19
CA ARG A 108 15.12 -10.80 15.46
C ARG A 108 16.29 -10.41 14.56
N LEU A 109 17.52 -10.41 15.06
CA LEU A 109 18.72 -10.14 14.24
C LEU A 109 18.81 -11.12 13.07
N ARG A 110 18.55 -12.40 13.31
CA ARG A 110 18.57 -13.41 12.25
C ARG A 110 17.47 -13.20 11.22
N ARG A 111 16.25 -12.85 11.64
CA ARG A 111 15.14 -12.50 10.74
C ARG A 111 15.46 -11.25 9.92
N LEU A 112 16.11 -10.24 10.50
CA LEU A 112 16.59 -9.05 9.78
C LEU A 112 17.69 -9.39 8.76
N GLU A 113 18.66 -10.24 9.13
CA GLU A 113 19.68 -10.74 8.20
C GLU A 113 19.03 -11.44 7.00
N ILE A 114 18.08 -12.35 7.26
CA ILE A 114 17.34 -13.07 6.23
C ILE A 114 16.60 -12.09 5.31
N LEU A 115 15.86 -11.13 5.88
CA LEU A 115 15.14 -10.11 5.11
C LEU A 115 16.08 -9.26 4.24
N ASN A 116 17.27 -8.91 4.76
CA ASN A 116 18.26 -8.13 4.03
C ASN A 116 19.04 -8.95 2.98
N MET A 117 19.14 -10.28 3.15
CA MET A 117 19.84 -11.18 2.22
C MET A 117 19.02 -11.52 0.99
N PHE A 118 17.68 -11.47 1.07
CA PHE A 118 16.85 -11.70 -0.10
C PHE A 118 16.93 -10.49 -1.03
N HIS A 119 17.35 -10.74 -2.28
CA HIS A 119 17.15 -9.77 -3.34
C HIS A 119 15.66 -9.53 -3.51
N ARG A 120 15.19 -8.39 -2.97
CA ARG A 120 13.85 -7.91 -3.25
C ARG A 120 13.73 -7.75 -4.75
N TYR A 121 12.68 -8.33 -5.32
CA TYR A 121 12.32 -8.03 -6.69
C TYR A 121 12.04 -6.53 -6.75
N ARG A 122 12.96 -5.77 -7.35
CA ARG A 122 12.68 -4.41 -7.78
C ARG A 122 12.13 -4.53 -9.20
N PRO A 123 10.85 -4.18 -9.42
CA PRO A 123 10.32 -4.11 -10.78
C PRO A 123 11.08 -3.08 -11.63
N SER A 124 11.69 -2.08 -10.98
CA SER A 124 12.36 -0.95 -11.62
C SER A 124 13.88 -0.98 -11.45
N MET A 125 14.59 -0.58 -12.51
CA MET A 125 16.05 -0.36 -12.49
C MET A 125 16.43 1.01 -11.90
N LEU A 126 15.46 1.88 -11.60
CA LEU A 126 15.70 3.19 -11.00
C LEU A 126 16.03 3.07 -9.51
N SER A 127 16.80 4.02 -8.97
CA SER A 127 17.13 4.03 -7.53
C SER A 127 15.97 4.55 -6.68
N CYS A 128 15.15 5.43 -7.25
CA CYS A 128 13.94 6.02 -6.66
C CYS A 128 12.64 5.23 -6.98
N PRO A 129 11.58 5.32 -6.14
CA PRO A 129 10.27 4.74 -6.41
C PRO A 129 9.57 5.38 -7.62
N GLU A 130 8.90 4.58 -8.45
CA GLU A 130 8.13 5.09 -9.59
C GLU A 130 6.89 5.87 -9.13
N PHE A 131 6.61 6.98 -9.82
CA PHE A 131 5.48 7.84 -9.53
C PHE A 131 4.40 7.73 -10.62
N TYR A 132 3.20 7.30 -10.23
CA TYR A 132 2.02 7.25 -11.10
C TYR A 132 0.92 8.14 -10.52
N THR A 133 0.20 8.86 -11.39
CA THR A 133 -0.84 9.82 -10.95
C THR A 133 -2.24 9.23 -10.93
N VAL A 134 -2.56 8.27 -11.80
CA VAL A 134 -3.87 7.57 -11.84
C VAL A 134 -3.67 6.12 -12.30
N GLY A 135 -4.36 5.17 -11.65
CA GLY A 135 -4.38 3.77 -12.09
C GLY A 135 -5.21 3.56 -13.35
N HIS A 136 -4.96 2.47 -14.08
CA HIS A 136 -5.72 2.11 -15.30
C HIS A 136 -6.95 1.25 -15.00
N ASP A 137 -7.17 0.89 -13.74
CA ASP A 137 -8.23 -0.03 -13.33
C ASP A 137 -9.60 0.67 -13.26
N ALA A 138 -10.66 -0.15 -13.34
CA ALA A 138 -12.02 0.29 -13.13
C ALA A 138 -12.26 0.61 -11.66
N LEU A 139 -13.00 1.68 -11.38
CA LEU A 139 -13.28 2.11 -10.02
C LEU A 139 -14.08 1.04 -9.26
N GLN A 140 -13.52 0.54 -8.17
CA GLN A 140 -14.13 -0.48 -7.33
C GLN A 140 -14.06 -0.09 -5.87
N SER A 141 -15.11 -0.46 -5.13
CA SER A 141 -15.07 -0.46 -3.68
C SER A 141 -14.43 -1.76 -3.21
N LEU A 142 -13.58 -1.66 -2.21
CA LEU A 142 -13.01 -2.83 -1.53
C LEU A 142 -13.94 -3.36 -0.44
N PHE A 143 -15.07 -2.68 -0.19
CA PHE A 143 -16.14 -3.19 0.66
C PHE A 143 -17.13 -4.00 -0.16
N ASP A 144 -17.30 -5.26 0.23
CA ASP A 144 -18.48 -6.03 -0.14
C ASP A 144 -19.61 -5.82 0.88
N GLN A 145 -20.85 -6.07 0.48
CA GLN A 145 -22.04 -5.90 1.32
C GLN A 145 -22.17 -6.93 2.46
N ASN A 146 -21.19 -7.83 2.61
CA ASN A 146 -21.21 -8.91 3.59
C ASN A 146 -19.99 -8.87 4.52
N ILE A 147 -19.16 -7.81 4.47
CA ILE A 147 -17.93 -7.74 5.26
C ILE A 147 -18.21 -7.78 6.77
N ASP A 148 -19.36 -7.24 7.18
CA ASP A 148 -19.90 -7.28 8.53
C ASP A 148 -20.44 -8.67 8.93
N LYS A 149 -20.78 -9.52 7.95
CA LYS A 149 -21.31 -10.88 8.17
C LYS A 149 -20.23 -11.94 8.28
N CYS A 150 -19.02 -11.65 7.81
CA CYS A 150 -17.89 -12.59 7.88
C CYS A 150 -17.35 -12.74 9.31
N SER A 151 -17.61 -11.76 10.19
CA SER A 151 -17.13 -11.77 11.58
C SER A 151 -18.08 -10.96 12.50
N PRO A 152 -19.28 -11.46 12.79
CA PRO A 152 -20.33 -10.71 13.49
C PRO A 152 -20.00 -10.36 14.95
N ASP A 153 -19.04 -11.06 15.55
CA ASP A 153 -18.60 -10.85 16.93
C ASP A 153 -17.48 -9.79 17.05
N ASP A 154 -16.88 -9.38 15.93
CA ASP A 154 -15.78 -8.41 15.96
C ASP A 154 -16.29 -6.99 16.22
N LYS A 155 -15.57 -6.28 17.08
CA LYS A 155 -15.92 -4.90 17.47
C LYS A 155 -15.29 -3.84 16.58
N VAL A 156 -14.43 -4.24 15.64
CA VAL A 156 -13.68 -3.39 14.70
C VAL A 156 -13.42 -4.19 13.43
N VAL A 157 -13.60 -3.57 12.26
CA VAL A 157 -13.17 -4.11 10.97
C VAL A 157 -11.81 -3.51 10.64
N SER A 158 -10.78 -4.35 10.56
CA SER A 158 -9.44 -3.93 10.15
C SER A 158 -9.17 -4.40 8.73
N MET A 159 -8.74 -3.47 7.87
CA MET A 159 -8.38 -3.72 6.48
C MET A 159 -6.94 -3.31 6.24
N LEU A 160 -6.17 -4.23 5.69
CA LEU A 160 -4.84 -3.94 5.17
C LEU A 160 -4.97 -3.78 3.65
N MET A 161 -4.71 -2.58 3.15
CA MET A 161 -4.74 -2.28 1.73
C MET A 161 -3.35 -2.54 1.16
N GLY A 162 -3.22 -3.62 0.37
CA GLY A 162 -1.96 -4.11 -0.16
C GLY A 162 -1.39 -3.29 -1.32
N GLY A 163 -1.19 -1.99 -1.09
CA GLY A 163 -0.83 -1.00 -2.11
C GLY A 163 -2.07 -0.48 -2.85
N ILE A 164 -2.43 0.77 -2.58
CA ILE A 164 -3.41 1.51 -3.39
C ILE A 164 -2.64 2.69 -4.00
N CYS A 165 -1.99 2.43 -5.14
CA CYS A 165 -1.43 3.52 -5.94
C CYS A 165 -2.50 4.37 -6.62
N ASP A 166 -3.79 4.02 -6.45
CA ASP A 166 -4.92 4.71 -7.03
C ASP A 166 -5.96 5.05 -5.94
N GLY A 167 -5.82 6.24 -5.37
CA GLY A 167 -6.67 6.76 -4.29
C GLY A 167 -8.18 6.75 -4.61
N ARG A 168 -8.60 6.56 -5.87
CA ARG A 168 -10.03 6.43 -6.24
C ARG A 168 -10.66 5.23 -5.53
N HIS A 169 -9.97 4.11 -5.42
CA HIS A 169 -10.50 2.91 -4.76
C HIS A 169 -10.75 3.13 -3.27
N LEU A 170 -9.85 3.85 -2.60
CA LEU A 170 -10.04 4.24 -1.21
C LEU A 170 -11.25 5.17 -1.07
N LEU A 171 -11.36 6.19 -1.92
CA LEU A 171 -12.49 7.12 -1.88
C LEU A 171 -13.83 6.43 -2.16
N MET A 172 -13.87 5.51 -3.11
CA MET A 172 -15.04 4.67 -3.40
C MET A 172 -15.35 3.72 -2.24
N SER A 173 -14.32 3.22 -1.57
CA SER A 173 -14.48 2.41 -0.35
C SER A 173 -15.07 3.26 0.78
N LEU A 174 -14.55 4.45 1.05
CA LEU A 174 -15.11 5.40 2.03
C LEU A 174 -16.56 5.77 1.73
N PHE A 175 -16.90 5.97 0.45
CA PHE A 175 -18.29 6.19 0.03
C PHE A 175 -19.20 5.02 0.42
N HIS A 176 -18.80 3.76 0.15
CA HIS A 176 -19.60 2.59 0.51
C HIS A 176 -19.49 2.18 1.99
N ALA A 177 -18.46 2.64 2.71
CA ALA A 177 -18.26 2.40 4.14
C ALA A 177 -19.38 2.99 5.00
N CYS A 178 -20.24 3.87 4.45
CA CYS A 178 -21.44 4.37 5.14
C CYS A 178 -22.31 3.24 5.70
N ASN A 179 -22.32 2.07 5.05
CA ASN A 179 -23.14 0.93 5.47
C ASN A 179 -22.49 0.09 6.58
N ILE A 180 -21.25 0.42 6.99
CA ILE A 180 -20.51 -0.33 8.01
C ILE A 180 -20.74 0.30 9.38
N ILE A 181 -21.31 -0.50 10.28
CA ILE A 181 -21.65 -0.07 11.64
C ILE A 181 -20.41 -0.07 12.54
N LEU A 182 -19.46 -0.96 12.28
CA LEU A 182 -18.26 -1.15 13.09
C LEU A 182 -17.19 -0.06 12.82
N PRO A 183 -16.32 0.23 13.81
CA PRO A 183 -15.10 1.00 13.59
C PRO A 183 -14.21 0.38 12.50
N LEU A 184 -13.54 1.22 11.72
CA LEU A 184 -12.76 0.82 10.55
C LEU A 184 -11.30 1.27 10.67
N THR A 185 -10.35 0.33 10.61
CA THR A 185 -8.92 0.64 10.47
C THR A 185 -8.45 0.32 9.06
N MET A 186 -7.81 1.26 8.35
CA MET A 186 -7.20 1.00 7.04
C MET A 186 -5.71 1.27 7.08
N SER A 187 -4.90 0.29 6.67
CA SER A 187 -3.45 0.43 6.52
C SER A 187 -3.08 0.59 5.05
N ILE A 188 -2.43 1.69 4.65
CA ILE A 188 -2.21 2.04 3.22
C ILE A 188 -0.73 2.34 2.92
N ASP A 189 -0.23 1.78 1.82
CA ASP A 189 1.07 2.12 1.22
C ASP A 189 0.92 3.21 0.14
N MET A 190 1.47 4.39 0.44
CA MET A 190 1.77 5.60 -0.38
C MET A 190 0.66 6.34 -1.16
N LEU A 191 0.56 7.66 -0.91
CA LEU A 191 0.63 8.79 -1.88
C LEU A 191 0.63 10.12 -1.08
N TRP A 192 1.70 10.91 -1.12
CA TRP A 192 1.78 12.22 -0.43
C TRP A 192 0.63 13.16 -0.81
N GLN A 193 0.07 12.96 -2.02
CA GLN A 193 -1.01 13.79 -2.58
C GLN A 193 -2.33 13.53 -1.86
N ASP A 194 -2.51 12.31 -1.33
CA ASP A 194 -3.74 11.90 -0.69
C ASP A 194 -3.97 12.65 0.61
N ILE A 195 -2.92 12.99 1.37
CA ILE A 195 -3.09 13.81 2.59
C ILE A 195 -3.71 15.15 2.23
N VAL A 196 -3.28 15.80 1.15
CA VAL A 196 -3.85 17.06 0.67
C VAL A 196 -5.29 16.86 0.20
N ILE A 197 -5.56 15.80 -0.57
CA ILE A 197 -6.90 15.50 -1.08
C ILE A 197 -7.86 15.18 0.09
N TRP A 198 -7.48 14.32 1.01
CA TRP A 198 -8.26 13.98 2.20
C TRP A 198 -8.51 15.20 3.07
N THR A 199 -7.52 16.07 3.19
CA THR A 199 -7.66 17.32 3.94
C THR A 199 -8.64 18.28 3.25
N LEU A 200 -8.65 18.35 1.92
CA LEU A 200 -9.67 19.07 1.15
C LEU A 200 -11.04 18.40 1.25
N MET A 201 -11.10 17.08 1.30
CA MET A 201 -12.34 16.31 1.37
C MET A 201 -12.99 16.40 2.75
N ASP A 202 -12.18 16.46 3.81
CA ASP A 202 -12.63 16.77 5.17
C ASP A 202 -13.20 18.20 5.24
N ASP A 203 -12.48 19.19 4.70
CA ASP A 203 -12.97 20.58 4.52
C ASP A 203 -14.31 20.61 3.75
N LEU A 204 -14.44 19.80 2.69
CA LEU A 204 -15.66 19.69 1.88
C LEU A 204 -16.81 19.12 2.71
N SER A 205 -16.58 18.05 3.47
CA SER A 205 -17.57 17.37 4.31
C SER A 205 -18.16 18.28 5.41
N ASN A 206 -17.34 19.23 5.87
CA ASN A 206 -17.65 20.21 6.90
C ASN A 206 -18.16 21.55 6.33
N SER A 207 -18.25 21.69 5.02
CA SER A 207 -18.75 22.90 4.35
C SER A 207 -20.23 22.79 3.98
N ASN A 208 -20.91 23.94 3.85
CA ASN A 208 -22.32 23.99 3.48
C ASN A 208 -22.47 23.98 1.96
N ALA A 209 -23.17 22.97 1.43
CA ALA A 209 -23.49 22.87 0.01
C ALA A 209 -24.15 24.16 -0.51
N GLY A 210 -23.80 24.56 -1.74
CA GLY A 210 -24.31 25.78 -2.38
C GLY A 210 -23.60 27.08 -2.00
N THR A 211 -22.66 27.07 -1.04
CA THR A 211 -21.83 28.23 -0.72
C THR A 211 -20.62 28.35 -1.66
N ASP A 212 -20.09 29.57 -1.83
CA ASP A 212 -18.85 29.80 -2.58
C ASP A 212 -17.68 29.01 -1.99
N LYS A 213 -17.57 28.97 -0.66
CA LYS A 213 -16.54 28.17 0.02
C LYS A 213 -16.60 26.69 -0.38
N HIS A 214 -17.78 26.09 -0.38
CA HIS A 214 -17.97 24.69 -0.77
C HIS A 214 -17.55 24.46 -2.22
N LEU A 215 -17.99 25.33 -3.13
CA LEU A 215 -17.65 25.21 -4.55
C LEU A 215 -16.15 25.47 -4.82
N LEU A 216 -15.49 26.35 -4.05
CA LEU A 216 -14.02 26.54 -4.14
C LEU A 216 -13.26 25.28 -3.76
N ILE A 217 -13.65 24.63 -2.66
CA ILE A 217 -13.03 23.38 -2.20
C ILE A 217 -13.21 22.29 -3.26
N LEU A 218 -14.44 22.16 -3.79
CA LEU A 218 -14.77 21.18 -4.82
C LEU A 218 -14.03 21.44 -6.14
N THR A 219 -13.89 22.71 -6.53
CA THR A 219 -13.08 23.12 -7.69
C THR A 219 -11.60 22.80 -7.47
N THR A 220 -11.09 23.07 -6.27
CA THR A 220 -9.70 22.75 -5.92
C THR A 220 -9.43 21.25 -5.98
N LEU A 221 -10.32 20.43 -5.40
CA LEU A 221 -10.25 18.96 -5.50
C LEU A 221 -10.21 18.50 -6.95
N PHE A 222 -11.12 19.01 -7.78
CA PHE A 222 -11.16 18.68 -9.20
C PHE A 222 -9.83 19.00 -9.91
N PHE A 223 -9.30 20.22 -9.74
CA PHE A 223 -8.07 20.59 -10.44
C PHE A 223 -6.82 19.89 -9.89
N VAL A 224 -6.75 19.65 -8.58
CA VAL A 224 -5.65 18.90 -7.93
C VAL A 224 -5.67 17.43 -8.34
N TRP A 225 -6.86 16.83 -8.50
CA TRP A 225 -6.98 15.42 -8.87
C TRP A 225 -6.66 15.18 -10.34
N VAL A 226 -7.31 15.90 -11.26
CA VAL A 226 -7.33 15.55 -12.69
C VAL A 226 -6.59 16.52 -13.59
N GLY A 227 -5.64 17.32 -13.09
CA GLY A 227 -4.73 17.89 -14.07
C GLY A 227 -3.52 18.66 -13.59
N ALA A 228 -2.65 18.85 -14.58
CA ALA A 228 -1.34 19.44 -14.41
C ALA A 228 -1.40 20.95 -14.19
N MET A 229 -2.38 21.65 -14.75
CA MET A 229 -2.53 23.10 -14.56
C MET A 229 -3.73 23.40 -13.66
N ILE A 230 -3.57 24.33 -12.73
CA ILE A 230 -4.58 24.73 -11.74
C ILE A 230 -4.81 26.25 -11.84
N PRO A 231 -6.06 26.73 -11.85
CA PRO A 231 -6.37 28.16 -11.73
C PRO A 231 -5.77 28.75 -10.45
N ARG A 232 -5.31 30.00 -10.52
CA ARG A 232 -4.61 30.66 -9.41
C ARG A 232 -5.34 30.58 -8.07
N TYR A 233 -6.65 30.78 -8.03
CA TYR A 233 -7.43 30.72 -6.79
C TYR A 233 -7.44 29.31 -6.16
N ALA A 234 -7.54 28.26 -6.97
CA ALA A 234 -7.48 26.88 -6.52
C ALA A 234 -6.05 26.52 -6.09
N PHE A 235 -5.02 27.06 -6.77
CA PHE A 235 -3.63 26.90 -6.37
C PHE A 235 -3.33 27.57 -5.02
N VAL A 236 -3.88 28.76 -4.76
CA VAL A 236 -3.79 29.43 -3.45
C VAL A 236 -4.44 28.56 -2.36
N LYS A 237 -5.63 28.02 -2.61
CA LYS A 237 -6.30 27.11 -1.67
C LYS A 237 -5.48 25.83 -1.43
N LEU A 238 -4.91 25.23 -2.47
CA LEU A 238 -3.98 24.10 -2.36
C LEU A 238 -2.80 24.44 -1.43
N HIS A 239 -2.13 25.57 -1.63
CA HIS A 239 -1.01 26.00 -0.79
C HIS A 239 -1.42 26.26 0.67
N GLN A 240 -2.62 26.79 0.92
CA GLN A 240 -3.15 26.92 2.28
C GLN A 240 -3.32 25.56 2.95
N ILE A 241 -3.81 24.55 2.21
CA ILE A 241 -3.92 23.18 2.74
C ILE A 241 -2.54 22.58 3.02
N ILE A 242 -1.60 22.69 2.08
CA ILE A 242 -0.23 22.19 2.28
C ILE A 242 0.40 22.85 3.52
N THR A 243 0.22 24.16 3.69
CA THR A 243 0.74 24.89 4.86
C THR A 243 0.12 24.38 6.16
N ARG A 244 -1.20 24.20 6.20
CA ARG A 244 -1.90 23.66 7.38
C ARG A 244 -1.41 22.26 7.77
N VAL A 245 -1.21 21.38 6.78
CA VAL A 245 -0.70 20.02 7.02
C VAL A 245 0.74 20.08 7.53
N LEU A 246 1.58 20.91 6.89
CA LEU A 246 2.98 21.09 7.28
C LEU A 246 3.09 21.61 8.72
N GLU A 247 2.33 22.63 9.10
CA GLU A 247 2.29 23.17 10.47
C GLU A 247 1.87 22.12 11.50
N ALA A 248 0.91 21.25 11.17
CA ALA A 248 0.49 20.16 12.06
C ALA A 248 1.63 19.15 12.28
N LEU A 249 2.26 18.68 11.20
CA LEU A 249 3.32 17.68 11.27
C LEU A 249 4.58 18.22 11.95
N GLU A 250 4.98 19.46 11.66
CA GLU A 250 6.11 20.12 12.33
C GLU A 250 5.85 20.34 13.83
N ALA A 251 4.58 20.48 14.23
CA ALA A 251 4.17 20.56 15.63
C ALA A 251 4.00 19.18 16.30
N GLY A 252 4.35 18.08 15.62
CA GLY A 252 4.19 16.72 16.16
C GLY A 252 2.72 16.27 16.23
N LYS A 253 1.84 16.79 15.37
CA LYS A 253 0.40 16.51 15.38
C LYS A 253 -0.06 15.86 14.09
N GLN A 254 -1.09 15.02 14.21
CA GLN A 254 -1.80 14.49 13.05
C GLN A 254 -2.54 15.62 12.32
N PRO A 255 -2.56 15.62 10.97
CA PRO A 255 -3.22 16.68 10.21
C PRO A 255 -4.75 16.51 10.17
N LEU A 256 -5.26 15.31 10.39
CA LEU A 256 -6.69 14.98 10.46
C LEU A 256 -6.94 14.06 11.65
N SER A 257 -8.12 14.15 12.26
CA SER A 257 -8.48 13.39 13.47
C SER A 257 -8.63 11.88 13.24
N TRP A 258 -8.96 11.49 12.02
CA TRP A 258 -9.12 10.10 11.59
C TRP A 258 -7.89 9.55 10.85
N LEU A 259 -6.86 10.38 10.62
CA LEU A 259 -5.62 9.96 9.96
C LEU A 259 -4.53 9.76 10.99
N TYR A 260 -3.84 8.62 10.93
CA TYR A 260 -2.70 8.30 11.74
C TYR A 260 -1.47 8.10 10.86
N LEU A 261 -0.53 9.02 10.99
CA LEU A 261 0.81 8.95 10.42
C LEU A 261 1.78 8.65 11.56
N HIS A 262 2.76 7.77 11.35
CA HIS A 262 3.77 7.52 12.38
C HIS A 262 4.71 8.72 12.54
N GLU A 263 4.94 9.16 13.78
CA GLU A 263 5.80 10.33 14.07
C GLU A 263 7.23 10.19 13.52
N LYS A 264 7.79 8.96 13.55
CA LYS A 264 9.11 8.66 12.99
C LYS A 264 9.23 9.02 11.49
N ASP A 265 8.10 9.05 10.79
CA ASP A 265 8.01 9.26 9.36
C ASP A 265 7.60 10.71 9.01
N PHE A 266 7.29 11.57 9.99
CA PHE A 266 6.87 12.97 9.77
C PHE A 266 7.86 13.76 8.91
N ALA A 267 9.16 13.54 9.11
CA ALA A 267 10.19 14.20 8.32
C ALA A 267 10.02 13.97 6.82
N LEU A 268 9.65 12.74 6.41
CA LEU A 268 9.43 12.40 5.01
C LEU A 268 8.26 13.19 4.41
N TYR A 269 7.15 13.31 5.15
CA TYR A 269 5.98 14.08 4.73
C TYR A 269 6.31 15.57 4.64
N VAL A 270 7.01 16.12 5.64
CA VAL A 270 7.41 17.52 5.69
C VAL A 270 8.32 17.88 4.51
N ASP A 271 9.31 17.05 4.19
CA ASP A 271 10.24 17.29 3.07
C ASP A 271 9.53 17.30 1.72
N CYS A 272 8.57 16.38 1.51
CA CYS A 272 7.73 16.36 0.32
C CYS A 272 6.85 17.62 0.21
N LEU A 273 6.15 17.99 1.28
CA LEU A 273 5.27 19.17 1.30
C LEU A 273 6.06 20.48 1.07
N LYS A 274 7.28 20.60 1.63
CA LYS A 274 8.19 21.74 1.38
C LYS A 274 8.65 21.81 -0.07
N THR A 275 8.92 20.64 -0.67
CA THR A 275 9.27 20.53 -2.09
C THR A 275 8.14 21.05 -2.96
N TRP A 276 6.89 20.67 -2.68
CA TRP A 276 5.72 21.16 -3.41
C TRP A 276 5.46 22.66 -3.21
N GLN A 277 5.70 23.19 -2.01
CA GLN A 277 5.52 24.63 -1.77
C GLN A 277 6.49 25.53 -2.56
N SER A 278 7.65 25.01 -2.98
CA SER A 278 8.74 25.87 -3.48
C SER A 278 9.56 25.26 -4.61
N LYS A 279 10.31 24.18 -4.35
CA LYS A 279 11.28 23.57 -5.28
C LYS A 279 10.60 23.11 -6.58
N ALA A 280 9.44 22.46 -6.48
CA ALA A 280 8.70 21.95 -7.64
C ALA A 280 8.34 23.03 -8.66
N LEU A 281 7.96 24.23 -8.20
CA LEU A 281 7.62 25.37 -9.08
C LEU A 281 8.82 25.87 -9.90
N LYS A 282 10.05 25.68 -9.40
CA LYS A 282 11.27 26.06 -10.11
C LYS A 282 11.71 24.98 -11.09
N VAL A 283 11.53 23.71 -10.72
CA VAL A 283 11.89 22.55 -11.55
C VAL A 283 10.93 22.39 -12.73
N PHE A 284 9.65 22.74 -12.55
CA PHE A 284 8.61 22.57 -13.56
C PHE A 284 7.93 23.90 -13.90
N PRO A 285 8.54 24.73 -14.78
CA PRO A 285 7.90 25.94 -15.27
C PRO A 285 6.61 25.61 -16.04
N ASN A 286 5.58 26.43 -15.90
CA ASN A 286 4.28 26.25 -16.57
C ASN A 286 4.41 25.96 -18.08
N ALA A 287 5.30 26.66 -18.78
CA ALA A 287 5.54 26.48 -20.21
C ALA A 287 5.98 25.05 -20.56
N GLU A 288 6.89 24.49 -19.77
CA GLU A 288 7.41 23.14 -19.97
C GLU A 288 6.32 22.09 -19.69
N VAL A 289 5.59 22.27 -18.58
CA VAL A 289 4.47 21.39 -18.21
C VAL A 289 3.43 21.35 -19.33
N ILE A 290 3.02 22.51 -19.85
CA ILE A 290 2.06 22.58 -20.96
C ILE A 290 2.60 21.83 -22.17
N ILE A 291 3.86 22.03 -22.56
CA ILE A 291 4.46 21.31 -23.69
C ILE A 291 4.41 19.80 -23.48
N ARG A 292 4.73 19.32 -22.28
CA ARG A 292 4.70 17.89 -21.93
C ARG A 292 3.28 17.32 -22.02
N VAL A 293 2.29 17.97 -21.41
CA VAL A 293 0.89 17.54 -21.51
C VAL A 293 0.43 17.44 -22.96
N LEU A 294 0.72 18.46 -23.78
CA LEU A 294 0.34 18.45 -25.19
C LEU A 294 1.05 17.34 -25.98
N SER A 295 2.32 17.04 -25.66
CA SER A 295 3.04 15.90 -26.24
C SER A 295 2.39 14.57 -25.84
N SER A 296 2.10 14.37 -24.56
CA SER A 296 1.42 13.17 -24.06
C SER A 296 0.07 12.95 -24.75
N MET A 297 -0.73 14.01 -24.88
CA MET A 297 -2.03 13.94 -25.57
C MET A 297 -1.90 13.60 -27.05
N LYS A 298 -0.87 14.11 -27.73
CA LYS A 298 -0.55 13.75 -29.12
C LYS A 298 -0.19 12.27 -29.24
N ASP A 299 0.62 11.76 -28.32
CA ASP A 299 1.04 10.35 -28.33
C ASP A 299 -0.12 9.41 -28.01
N ILE A 300 -0.98 9.77 -27.04
CA ILE A 300 -2.22 9.03 -26.72
C ILE A 300 -3.12 8.95 -27.95
N ARG A 301 -3.33 10.07 -28.64
CA ARG A 301 -4.14 10.11 -29.87
C ARG A 301 -3.56 9.24 -30.97
N ALA A 302 -2.24 9.22 -31.12
CA ALA A 302 -1.57 8.40 -32.13
C ALA A 302 -1.67 6.89 -31.82
N ARG A 303 -1.54 6.52 -30.53
CA ARG A 303 -1.61 5.12 -30.09
C ARG A 303 -3.04 4.57 -30.06
N MET A 304 -4.05 5.41 -29.82
CA MET A 304 -5.45 4.99 -29.65
C MET A 304 -6.41 5.80 -30.56
N PRO A 305 -6.39 5.59 -31.89
CA PRO A 305 -7.33 6.23 -32.80
C PRO A 305 -8.78 5.83 -32.47
N GLY A 306 -9.71 6.80 -32.46
CA GLY A 306 -11.12 6.59 -32.12
C GLY A 306 -11.45 6.70 -30.62
N PHE A 307 -10.46 6.79 -29.74
CA PHE A 307 -10.71 7.00 -28.30
C PHE A 307 -11.43 8.35 -28.03
N MET A 308 -11.14 9.36 -28.84
CA MET A 308 -11.82 10.67 -28.76
C MET A 308 -13.35 10.58 -28.94
N GLU A 309 -13.85 9.58 -29.67
CA GLU A 309 -15.28 9.37 -29.93
C GLU A 309 -16.00 8.74 -28.73
N ARG A 310 -15.26 8.24 -27.73
CA ARG A 310 -15.83 7.66 -26.51
C ARG A 310 -16.35 8.71 -25.54
N VAL A 311 -15.96 9.98 -25.72
CA VAL A 311 -16.34 11.09 -24.85
C VAL A 311 -17.68 11.69 -25.31
N PRO A 312 -18.65 11.93 -24.40
CA PRO A 312 -19.96 12.52 -24.75
C PRO A 312 -19.85 13.82 -25.55
N ALA A 313 -20.73 14.01 -26.53
CA ALA A 313 -20.71 15.16 -27.45
C ALA A 313 -20.66 16.52 -26.74
N LYS A 314 -21.34 16.66 -25.58
CA LYS A 314 -21.43 17.90 -24.80
C LYS A 314 -20.09 18.43 -24.30
N ILE A 315 -19.09 17.56 -24.13
CA ILE A 315 -17.78 17.93 -23.56
C ILE A 315 -16.63 17.74 -24.55
N GLN A 316 -16.91 17.38 -25.80
CA GLN A 316 -15.88 17.29 -26.85
C GLN A 316 -15.18 18.63 -27.07
N THR A 317 -15.91 19.74 -26.92
CA THR A 317 -15.35 21.09 -27.03
C THR A 317 -14.37 21.39 -25.90
N GLU A 318 -14.65 20.96 -24.67
CA GLU A 318 -13.71 21.10 -23.56
C GLU A 318 -12.46 20.21 -23.77
N LYS A 319 -12.65 18.97 -24.24
CA LYS A 319 -11.55 18.07 -24.57
C LYS A 319 -10.64 18.66 -25.65
N LEU A 320 -11.23 19.24 -26.69
CA LEU A 320 -10.48 19.93 -27.73
C LEU A 320 -9.63 21.05 -27.13
N LEU A 321 -10.17 21.84 -26.20
CA LEU A 321 -9.39 22.89 -25.53
C LEU A 321 -8.22 22.31 -24.73
N TYR A 322 -8.44 21.23 -23.97
CA TYR A 322 -7.41 20.57 -23.19
C TYR A 322 -6.24 20.11 -24.07
N GLU A 323 -6.52 19.52 -25.23
CA GLU A 323 -5.51 19.05 -26.18
C GLU A 323 -4.72 20.18 -26.87
N HIS A 324 -5.14 21.44 -26.73
CA HIS A 324 -4.45 22.60 -27.32
C HIS A 324 -3.75 23.48 -26.29
N ALA A 325 -4.23 23.51 -25.04
CA ALA A 325 -3.75 24.42 -24.02
C ALA A 325 -3.58 23.81 -22.61
N ALA A 326 -3.72 22.48 -22.46
CA ALA A 326 -3.60 21.78 -21.18
C ALA A 326 -4.55 22.31 -20.08
N THR A 327 -5.71 22.86 -20.50
CA THR A 327 -6.67 23.52 -19.61
C THR A 327 -8.07 22.91 -19.70
N ARG A 328 -8.84 23.06 -18.64
CA ARG A 328 -10.21 22.55 -18.47
C ARG A 328 -11.12 23.69 -18.04
N TYR A 329 -12.43 23.51 -18.15
CA TYR A 329 -13.38 24.55 -17.74
C TYR A 329 -13.49 24.58 -16.21
N PRO A 330 -13.17 25.71 -15.57
CA PRO A 330 -13.58 25.92 -14.19
C PRO A 330 -15.08 26.20 -14.13
N PRO A 331 -15.74 26.00 -12.96
CA PRO A 331 -17.14 26.35 -12.80
C PRO A 331 -17.39 27.83 -13.11
N LYS A 332 -18.42 28.12 -13.92
CA LYS A 332 -18.75 29.48 -14.38
C LYS A 332 -18.77 30.52 -13.27
N ARG A 333 -19.43 30.20 -12.15
CA ARG A 333 -19.52 31.08 -10.97
C ARG A 333 -18.15 31.52 -10.45
N PHE A 334 -17.14 30.66 -10.46
CA PHE A 334 -15.81 31.02 -9.99
C PHE A 334 -14.99 31.79 -11.03
N MET A 335 -15.23 31.58 -12.31
CA MET A 335 -14.66 32.46 -13.32
C MET A 335 -15.24 33.87 -13.20
N GLU A 336 -16.54 34.01 -12.98
CA GLU A 336 -17.18 35.32 -12.77
C GLU A 336 -16.59 36.08 -11.56
N LEU A 337 -16.27 35.36 -10.49
CA LEU A 337 -15.75 35.94 -9.25
C LEU A 337 -14.23 36.19 -9.28
N GLU A 338 -13.44 35.22 -9.74
CA GLU A 338 -11.99 35.19 -9.55
C GLU A 338 -11.20 35.25 -10.87
N ASP A 339 -11.84 34.95 -12.01
CA ASP A 339 -11.16 34.87 -13.31
C ASP A 339 -12.04 35.33 -14.50
N PRO A 340 -12.40 36.63 -14.57
CA PRO A 340 -13.24 37.17 -15.63
C PRO A 340 -12.55 37.15 -17.01
N LYS A 341 -11.20 37.08 -17.04
CA LYS A 341 -10.44 36.94 -18.29
C LYS A 341 -10.67 35.56 -18.91
N MET A 342 -10.60 34.49 -18.12
CA MET A 342 -10.90 33.14 -18.58
C MET A 342 -12.34 33.03 -19.07
N LEU A 343 -13.31 33.65 -18.37
CA LEU A 343 -14.70 33.66 -18.81
C LEU A 343 -14.84 34.27 -20.21
N LYS A 344 -14.23 35.44 -20.44
CA LYS A 344 -14.24 36.09 -21.76
C LYS A 344 -13.58 35.24 -22.85
N LEU A 345 -12.45 34.59 -22.53
CA LEU A 345 -11.78 33.69 -23.47
C LEU A 345 -12.67 32.50 -23.84
N LEU A 346 -13.40 31.92 -22.88
CA LEU A 346 -14.34 30.83 -23.13
C LEU A 346 -15.56 31.27 -23.96
N ASP A 347 -16.07 32.48 -23.72
CA ASP A 347 -17.13 33.06 -24.55
C ASP A 347 -16.68 33.19 -26.01
N GLU A 348 -15.48 33.76 -26.26
CA GLU A 348 -14.89 33.81 -27.60
C GLU A 348 -14.65 32.40 -28.18
N TYR A 349 -14.14 31.47 -27.36
CA TYR A 349 -13.86 30.10 -27.77
C TYR A 349 -15.12 29.37 -28.24
N SER A 350 -16.23 29.53 -27.53
CA SER A 350 -17.50 28.89 -27.84
C SER A 350 -18.00 29.19 -29.26
N THR A 351 -17.67 30.35 -29.81
CA THR A 351 -18.03 30.75 -31.18
C THR A 351 -17.17 30.10 -32.27
N GLN A 352 -15.86 29.96 -32.06
CA GLN A 352 -14.91 29.41 -33.02
C GLN A 352 -13.81 28.57 -32.32
N PRO A 353 -14.14 27.36 -31.83
CA PRO A 353 -13.23 26.58 -30.99
C PRO A 353 -11.88 26.28 -31.65
N LYS A 354 -11.89 25.92 -32.94
CA LYS A 354 -10.65 25.57 -33.67
C LYS A 354 -9.69 26.75 -33.85
N ILE A 355 -10.21 27.97 -33.92
CA ILE A 355 -9.42 29.19 -34.16
C ILE A 355 -8.92 29.77 -32.84
N ASN A 356 -9.77 29.75 -31.81
CA ASN A 356 -9.50 30.42 -30.55
C ASN A 356 -8.74 29.56 -29.52
N ALA A 357 -8.58 28.25 -29.74
CA ALA A 357 -7.91 27.35 -28.80
C ALA A 357 -6.47 27.80 -28.45
N SER A 358 -5.73 28.31 -29.44
CA SER A 358 -4.33 28.74 -29.26
C SER A 358 -4.17 29.93 -28.31
N LYS A 359 -5.20 30.79 -28.18
CA LYS A 359 -5.19 31.96 -27.28
C LYS A 359 -5.06 31.59 -25.81
N PHE A 360 -5.47 30.37 -25.45
CA PHE A 360 -5.42 29.91 -24.05
C PHE A 360 -4.02 29.54 -23.62
N LYS A 361 -3.14 29.11 -24.52
CA LYS A 361 -1.82 28.61 -24.13
C LYS A 361 -1.02 29.68 -23.38
N ASP A 362 -0.94 30.89 -23.93
CA ASP A 362 -0.23 32.01 -23.31
C ASP A 362 -0.89 32.43 -22.01
N TYR A 363 -2.23 32.49 -21.99
CA TYR A 363 -3.00 32.83 -20.81
C TYR A 363 -2.73 31.89 -19.63
N ILE A 364 -2.84 30.57 -19.87
CA ILE A 364 -2.65 29.53 -18.86
C ILE A 364 -1.19 29.50 -18.39
N GLN A 365 -0.24 29.73 -19.31
CA GLN A 365 1.18 29.81 -18.95
C GLN A 365 1.46 30.92 -17.92
N THR A 366 0.75 32.05 -17.99
CA THR A 366 0.99 33.22 -17.13
C THR A 366 0.09 33.32 -15.92
N GLU A 367 -1.17 32.89 -16.03
CA GLU A 367 -2.22 33.18 -15.03
C GLU A 367 -2.57 31.95 -14.19
N TRP A 368 -2.20 30.74 -14.63
CA TRP A 368 -2.40 29.51 -13.88
C TRP A 368 -1.07 29.00 -13.32
N ASN A 369 -1.16 27.97 -12.50
CA ASN A 369 0.00 27.38 -11.83
C ASN A 369 0.04 25.88 -12.09
N PHE A 370 1.25 25.35 -12.20
CA PHE A 370 1.45 23.92 -12.20
C PHE A 370 0.98 23.28 -10.87
N ASN A 371 0.31 22.13 -10.99
CA ASN A 371 -0.08 21.27 -9.90
C ASN A 371 1.14 20.56 -9.31
N THR A 372 1.74 21.15 -8.29
CA THR A 372 2.96 20.63 -7.67
C THR A 372 2.77 19.26 -7.02
N THR A 373 1.55 18.83 -6.72
CA THR A 373 1.29 17.50 -6.13
C THR A 373 1.53 16.35 -7.10
N LEU A 374 1.69 16.63 -8.40
CA LEU A 374 1.99 15.62 -9.43
C LEU A 374 3.50 15.41 -9.61
N THR A 375 4.33 15.83 -8.65
CA THR A 375 5.78 15.74 -8.76
C THR A 375 6.43 14.94 -7.66
N ASP A 376 7.41 14.16 -8.09
CA ASP A 376 8.55 13.73 -7.30
C ASP A 376 9.81 14.30 -7.97
N THR A 377 10.43 15.30 -7.35
CA THR A 377 11.61 15.96 -7.94
C THR A 377 12.84 15.06 -7.95
N ASP A 378 12.89 14.08 -7.06
CA ASP A 378 14.04 13.19 -6.93
C ASP A 378 13.94 12.09 -7.99
N TRP A 379 12.74 11.55 -8.21
CA TRP A 379 12.46 10.69 -9.36
C TRP A 379 12.72 11.40 -10.70
N TYR A 380 12.27 12.65 -10.82
CA TYR A 380 12.52 13.44 -12.04
C TYR A 380 14.00 13.67 -12.29
N ALA A 381 14.81 13.86 -11.26
CA ALA A 381 16.26 14.04 -11.41
C ALA A 381 16.96 12.80 -11.96
N GLU A 382 16.46 11.59 -11.63
CA GLU A 382 17.02 10.33 -12.11
C GLU A 382 16.53 9.94 -13.52
N ALA A 383 15.27 10.22 -13.85
CA ALA A 383 14.63 9.76 -15.09
C ALA A 383 13.77 10.84 -15.80
N PRO A 384 14.31 12.02 -16.15
CA PRO A 384 13.51 13.14 -16.65
C PRO A 384 12.85 12.86 -18.01
N ALA A 385 13.43 11.95 -18.81
CA ALA A 385 12.89 11.51 -20.10
C ALA A 385 11.65 10.61 -19.94
N ASN A 386 11.52 9.92 -18.81
CA ASN A 386 10.40 9.02 -18.54
C ASN A 386 9.25 9.74 -17.82
N TYR A 387 9.43 11.02 -17.45
CA TYR A 387 8.45 11.76 -16.67
C TYR A 387 7.18 12.01 -17.47
N GLU A 388 6.14 11.22 -17.14
CA GLU A 388 4.82 11.36 -17.70
C GLU A 388 4.01 12.37 -16.88
N ILE A 389 3.83 13.57 -17.42
CA ILE A 389 2.82 14.51 -16.94
C ILE A 389 1.53 14.22 -17.69
N GLY A 390 0.62 13.53 -17.01
CA GLY A 390 -0.78 13.51 -17.37
C GLY A 390 -1.26 12.22 -18.04
N HIS A 391 -2.31 11.68 -17.44
CA HIS A 391 -3.31 10.89 -18.15
C HIS A 391 -4.30 11.83 -18.86
N ASP A 392 -5.01 11.32 -19.86
CA ASP A 392 -6.15 12.05 -20.44
C ASP A 392 -7.25 12.14 -19.36
N PRO A 393 -7.55 13.32 -18.81
CA PRO A 393 -8.48 13.44 -17.68
C PRO A 393 -9.92 13.11 -18.10
N PHE A 394 -10.21 13.04 -19.40
CA PHE A 394 -11.52 12.63 -19.90
C PHE A 394 -11.70 11.11 -19.87
N ASP A 395 -10.62 10.33 -19.70
CA ASP A 395 -10.69 8.87 -19.49
C ASP A 395 -11.40 8.53 -18.18
N MET A 396 -11.32 9.43 -17.20
CA MET A 396 -12.01 9.29 -15.92
C MET A 396 -13.51 9.12 -16.11
N ILE A 397 -14.11 9.75 -17.12
CA ILE A 397 -15.54 9.58 -17.42
C ILE A 397 -15.86 8.11 -17.69
N LEU A 398 -14.98 7.39 -18.38
CA LEU A 398 -15.16 5.96 -18.63
C LEU A 398 -15.01 5.14 -17.34
N ALA A 399 -14.08 5.53 -16.45
CA ALA A 399 -13.92 4.87 -15.15
C ALA A 399 -15.16 5.04 -14.23
N PHE A 400 -15.95 6.11 -14.43
CA PHE A 400 -17.22 6.32 -13.72
C PHE A 400 -18.45 5.79 -14.47
N ARG A 401 -18.31 5.27 -15.72
CA ARG A 401 -19.42 4.63 -16.45
C ARG A 401 -19.76 3.28 -15.81
N GLY A 402 -20.67 3.36 -14.86
CA GLY A 402 -21.13 2.26 -14.00
C GLY A 402 -22.05 2.80 -12.90
N THR A 403 -21.92 4.10 -12.56
CA THR A 403 -22.88 4.83 -11.74
C THR A 403 -23.97 5.43 -12.63
N ASP A 404 -25.18 4.88 -12.55
CA ASP A 404 -26.46 5.36 -13.11
C ASP A 404 -26.36 6.55 -14.11
N ASP A 405 -26.39 6.27 -15.43
CA ASP A 405 -26.31 7.24 -16.53
C ASP A 405 -27.31 8.40 -16.41
N ASN A 406 -28.37 8.23 -15.62
CA ASN A 406 -29.34 9.27 -15.33
C ASN A 406 -28.73 10.49 -14.61
N ASN A 407 -27.68 10.31 -13.80
CA ASN A 407 -27.03 11.37 -13.03
C ASN A 407 -26.25 12.36 -13.91
N PHE A 408 -25.92 12.00 -15.16
CA PHE A 408 -25.07 12.82 -16.02
C PHE A 408 -25.83 13.49 -17.18
N LYS A 409 -27.17 13.39 -17.22
CA LYS A 409 -27.98 14.02 -18.27
C LYS A 409 -27.80 15.55 -18.34
N SER A 410 -27.60 16.20 -17.19
CA SER A 410 -27.37 17.65 -17.07
C SER A 410 -25.91 18.07 -17.17
N ALA A 411 -24.95 17.14 -17.24
CA ALA A 411 -23.53 17.46 -17.29
C ALA A 411 -23.16 18.15 -18.62
N THR A 412 -22.39 19.22 -18.53
CA THR A 412 -21.96 20.07 -19.66
C THR A 412 -20.46 20.27 -19.76
N GLN A 413 -19.73 19.89 -18.72
CA GLN A 413 -18.28 20.01 -18.58
C GLN A 413 -17.75 18.86 -17.72
N LEU A 414 -16.45 18.56 -17.80
CA LEU A 414 -15.80 17.47 -17.06
C LEU A 414 -16.01 17.60 -15.55
N PHE A 415 -16.02 18.83 -15.03
CA PHE A 415 -16.31 19.11 -13.62
C PHE A 415 -17.67 18.52 -13.17
N ASP A 416 -18.70 18.57 -14.02
CA ASP A 416 -20.04 18.08 -13.67
C ASP A 416 -20.09 16.55 -13.57
N TYR A 417 -19.16 15.85 -14.23
CA TYR A 417 -19.04 14.39 -14.14
C TYR A 417 -18.31 13.95 -12.86
N LEU A 418 -17.32 14.71 -12.42
CA LEU A 418 -16.44 14.31 -11.30
C LEU A 418 -16.86 14.89 -9.95
N SER A 419 -17.45 16.08 -9.93
CA SER A 419 -17.86 16.75 -8.69
C SER A 419 -18.87 15.97 -7.84
N PRO A 420 -19.83 15.19 -8.40
CA PRO A 420 -20.70 14.36 -7.58
C PRO A 420 -19.94 13.28 -6.81
N PHE A 421 -18.91 12.68 -7.42
CA PHE A 421 -18.09 11.66 -6.76
C PHE A 421 -17.38 12.22 -5.52
N PHE A 422 -16.72 13.38 -5.64
CA PHE A 422 -16.07 14.02 -4.49
C PHE A 422 -17.08 14.41 -3.39
N SER A 423 -18.26 14.87 -3.79
CA SER A 423 -19.33 15.22 -2.85
C SER A 423 -19.82 13.98 -2.10
N SER A 424 -20.03 12.87 -2.80
CA SER A 424 -20.43 11.59 -2.22
C SER A 424 -19.35 11.01 -1.30
N ALA A 425 -18.08 11.04 -1.71
CA ALA A 425 -16.95 10.59 -0.90
C ALA A 425 -16.81 11.43 0.38
N ALA A 426 -16.96 12.76 0.31
CA ALA A 426 -16.93 13.64 1.48
C ALA A 426 -18.11 13.39 2.42
N GLN A 427 -19.31 13.12 1.90
CA GLN A 427 -20.45 12.70 2.71
C GLN A 427 -20.18 11.36 3.41
N GLY A 428 -19.55 10.42 2.71
CA GLY A 428 -19.15 9.14 3.30
C GLY A 428 -18.15 9.32 4.44
N LEU A 429 -17.13 10.15 4.24
CA LEU A 429 -16.17 10.51 5.28
C LEU A 429 -16.86 11.11 6.51
N LYS A 430 -17.83 12.00 6.31
CA LYS A 430 -18.64 12.57 7.40
C LYS A 430 -19.41 11.51 8.17
N HIS A 431 -19.95 10.52 7.47
CA HIS A 431 -20.76 9.45 8.07
C HIS A 431 -19.91 8.49 8.93
N VAL A 432 -18.68 8.21 8.51
CA VAL A 432 -17.73 7.37 9.26
C VAL A 432 -16.87 8.15 10.24
N SER A 433 -17.04 9.48 10.30
CA SER A 433 -16.29 10.36 11.20
C SER A 433 -16.46 9.91 12.66
N GLY A 434 -15.34 9.83 13.38
CA GLY A 434 -15.29 9.35 14.77
C GLY A 434 -15.32 7.82 14.93
N ARG A 435 -15.47 7.06 13.83
CA ARG A 435 -15.39 5.59 13.83
C ARG A 435 -14.37 5.03 12.84
N CYS A 436 -13.77 5.85 12.00
CA CYS A 436 -12.73 5.43 11.06
C CYS A 436 -11.36 5.94 11.51
N THR A 437 -10.34 5.10 11.36
CA THR A 437 -8.94 5.46 11.46
C THR A 437 -8.21 4.93 10.24
N VAL A 438 -7.45 5.78 9.57
CA VAL A 438 -6.58 5.39 8.46
C VAL A 438 -5.15 5.52 8.96
N GLU A 439 -4.46 4.40 9.06
CA GLU A 439 -3.05 4.32 9.38
C GLU A 439 -2.23 4.25 8.09
N VAL A 440 -1.23 5.11 7.93
CA VAL A 440 -0.42 5.14 6.71
C VAL A 440 0.96 4.59 6.99
N TYR A 441 1.39 3.69 6.11
CA TYR A 441 2.72 3.12 6.09
C TYR A 441 3.49 3.66 4.88
N PRO A 442 4.62 4.34 5.07
CA PRO A 442 5.46 4.71 3.94
C PRO A 442 6.27 3.50 3.48
N GLY A 443 6.13 3.13 2.20
CA GLY A 443 6.96 2.11 1.59
C GLY A 443 6.24 1.22 0.58
N ASP A 444 6.90 0.12 0.25
CA ASP A 444 6.34 -0.95 -0.57
C ASP A 444 5.63 -1.96 0.33
N TYR A 445 4.37 -2.29 -0.01
CA TYR A 445 3.58 -3.29 0.69
C TYR A 445 4.27 -4.64 0.85
N VAL A 446 5.04 -5.07 -0.15
CA VAL A 446 5.83 -6.31 -0.07
C VAL A 446 6.81 -6.21 1.09
N HIS A 447 7.46 -5.07 1.27
CA HIS A 447 8.37 -4.86 2.40
C HIS A 447 7.64 -4.90 3.74
N PHE A 448 6.50 -4.21 3.85
CA PHE A 448 5.66 -4.23 5.05
C PHE A 448 5.19 -5.65 5.39
N SER A 449 4.59 -6.35 4.42
CA SER A 449 4.06 -7.70 4.59
C SER A 449 5.14 -8.73 4.93
N GLU A 450 6.34 -8.61 4.37
CA GLU A 450 7.49 -9.42 4.77
C GLU A 450 7.92 -9.12 6.20
N GLN A 451 8.01 -7.85 6.60
CA GLN A 451 8.31 -7.49 8.00
C GLN A 451 7.27 -8.08 8.96
N VAL A 452 5.98 -8.01 8.63
CA VAL A 452 4.91 -8.64 9.43
C VAL A 452 5.08 -10.15 9.47
N ARG A 453 5.29 -10.80 8.31
CA ARG A 453 5.50 -12.26 8.20
C ARG A 453 6.68 -12.75 9.03
N PHE A 454 7.77 -11.98 9.10
CA PHE A 454 8.95 -12.31 9.90
C PHE A 454 8.83 -11.85 11.36
N GLY A 455 7.75 -11.20 11.78
CA GLY A 455 7.60 -10.65 13.14
C GLY A 455 8.64 -9.56 13.44
N LEU A 456 8.99 -8.77 12.43
CA LEU A 456 9.93 -7.66 12.47
C LEU A 456 9.23 -6.29 12.46
N PHE A 457 7.97 -6.25 12.05
CA PHE A 457 7.18 -5.04 12.01
C PHE A 457 6.91 -4.53 13.43
N GLN A 458 7.17 -3.24 13.68
CA GLN A 458 6.92 -2.59 14.96
C GLN A 458 6.08 -1.32 14.73
N THR A 459 4.90 -1.28 15.35
CA THR A 459 4.19 -0.04 15.66
C THR A 459 4.95 0.59 16.82
N SER A 460 5.42 1.82 16.67
CA SER A 460 6.34 2.45 17.61
C SER A 460 5.78 2.75 19.02
N ASP A 461 4.62 2.20 19.43
CA ASP A 461 3.96 2.51 20.70
C ASP A 461 3.58 1.29 21.57
N THR A 462 4.18 0.12 21.35
CA THR A 462 4.10 -0.97 22.34
C THR A 462 5.39 -1.06 23.16
N PRO A 463 5.40 -0.52 24.39
CA PRO A 463 6.37 -0.94 25.38
C PRO A 463 5.95 -2.33 25.86
N TYR A 464 6.45 -3.38 25.24
CA TYR A 464 6.76 -4.58 26.00
C TYR A 464 8.06 -4.22 26.75
N ALA A 465 8.02 -3.54 27.90
CA ALA A 465 7.65 -4.09 29.20
C ALA A 465 8.29 -5.46 29.44
N SER A 466 9.45 -5.38 30.11
CA SER A 466 10.23 -6.42 30.83
C SER A 466 10.70 -7.64 30.05
#